data_AF-A0A842QZT1-F1
#
_entry.id   AF-A0A842QZT1-F1
#
_cell.length_a   1.000
_cell.length_b   1.000
_cell.length_c   1.000
_cell.angle_alpha   90.00
_cell.angle_beta   90.00
_cell.angle_gamma   90.00
#
_symmetry.space_group_name_H-M   'P 1'
#
loop_
_entity.id
_entity.type
_entity.pdbx_description
1 polymer ?
#
loop_
_entity_poly.entity_id
_entity_poly.type
_entity_poly.pdbx_seq_one_letter_code
_entity_poly.pdbx_strand_id
1 'polypeptide(L)'
;MPLGNFLIDFLLKLKRSRFSFILVFSFWLLGFGIFKFTEPPVTTEPAHVLLVSLGIREANNQTPFAGFYALIWPILLEVIVFGFIFGALLEKFNPPLTCKLYAKRQKNHSVVIGYHHFGRRIVDFLKEHGKKFTVIESTMENIDDLIEAGEPVVAGDPTELINLKYAGIPACKEVFMVSNDISETIIVTEKIRSLNPECNLYVRIFAEYFQAYLSAPPLNAFVFSTTRWWMDCVKEWTRDKTGSAIVVGHDHLAELITSHIGHEQNRQVLLIDPSIEPEEVEVLNNHVFIVKDDANRVRYIKKHINMDEVTQVFLCWKEEEEFSDSMYLASRFRKNYPEVEVYIRIFDDELGRIVEDEGNLTSFSTSLHAFKMLRRNVKPNSSLSFIVDGT
;
A
#
# COMPACT_ATOMS: atom_id res chain seq x y z
N MET A 1 19.94 2.85 -22.27
CA MET A 1 21.31 2.83 -21.72
C MET A 1 22.28 3.01 -22.86
N PRO A 2 23.30 3.88 -22.75
CA PRO A 2 24.36 3.95 -23.75
C PRO A 2 25.10 2.61 -23.79
N LEU A 3 25.47 2.16 -25.00
CA LEU A 3 26.07 0.84 -25.29
C LEU A 3 27.29 0.51 -24.40
N GLY A 4 28.03 1.54 -23.96
CA GLY A 4 29.18 1.41 -23.07
C GLY A 4 28.86 0.90 -21.66
N ASN A 5 27.73 1.29 -21.06
CA ASN A 5 27.37 0.85 -19.71
C ASN A 5 26.96 -0.63 -19.68
N PHE A 6 26.37 -1.11 -20.78
CA PHE A 6 26.03 -2.52 -20.95
C PHE A 6 27.29 -3.39 -21.03
N LEU A 7 28.30 -2.96 -21.79
CA LEU A 7 29.58 -3.67 -21.91
C LEU A 7 30.32 -3.77 -20.58
N ILE A 8 30.35 -2.69 -19.80
CA ILE A 8 31.01 -2.67 -18.48
C ILE A 8 30.30 -3.63 -17.51
N ASP A 9 28.96 -3.59 -17.42
CA ASP A 9 28.17 -4.51 -16.59
C ASP A 9 28.39 -5.98 -16.99
N PHE A 10 28.38 -6.25 -18.30
CA PHE A 10 28.64 -7.58 -18.83
C PHE A 10 30.05 -8.09 -18.49
N LEU A 11 31.08 -7.25 -18.62
CA LEU A 11 32.46 -7.59 -18.26
C LEU A 11 32.62 -7.84 -16.76
N LEU A 12 31.94 -7.08 -15.91
CA LEU A 12 31.94 -7.31 -14.46
C LEU A 12 31.30 -8.65 -14.10
N LYS A 13 30.18 -9.00 -14.76
CA LYS A 13 29.51 -10.31 -14.58
C LYS A 13 30.39 -11.46 -15.07
N LEU A 14 31.01 -11.31 -16.23
CA LEU A 14 31.99 -12.28 -16.74
C LEU A 14 33.16 -12.45 -15.77
N LYS A 15 33.63 -11.35 -15.17
CA LYS A 15 34.69 -11.37 -14.15
C LYS A 15 34.24 -12.06 -12.85
N ARG A 16 32.98 -11.92 -12.44
CA ARG A 16 32.41 -12.63 -11.28
C ARG A 16 32.28 -14.13 -11.55
N SER A 17 31.83 -14.51 -12.74
CA SER A 17 31.69 -15.91 -13.18
C SER A 17 32.96 -16.51 -13.78
N ARG A 18 34.11 -15.83 -13.69
CA ARG A 18 35.37 -16.20 -14.37
C ARG A 18 35.82 -17.63 -14.07
N PHE A 19 35.58 -18.11 -12.84
CA PHE A 19 36.01 -19.44 -12.44
C PHE A 19 35.27 -20.53 -13.24
N SER A 20 33.96 -20.36 -13.46
CA SER A 20 33.16 -21.29 -14.27
C SER A 20 33.64 -21.33 -15.72
N PHE A 21 33.93 -20.17 -16.32
CA PHE A 21 34.46 -20.11 -17.69
C PHE A 21 35.90 -20.65 -17.80
N ILE A 22 36.75 -20.42 -16.79
CA ILE A 22 38.10 -21.00 -16.73
C ILE A 22 38.02 -22.53 -16.64
N LEU A 23 37.07 -23.06 -15.87
CA LEU A 23 36.86 -24.50 -15.75
C LEU A 23 36.44 -25.11 -17.09
N VAL A 24 35.47 -24.52 -17.78
CA VAL A 24 35.02 -24.93 -19.13
C VAL A 24 36.18 -24.91 -20.11
N PHE A 25 36.91 -23.80 -20.14
CA PHE A 25 38.03 -23.62 -21.05
C PHE A 25 39.16 -24.60 -20.76
N SER A 26 39.47 -24.86 -19.49
CA SER A 26 40.48 -25.85 -19.10
C SER A 26 40.07 -27.27 -19.47
N PHE A 27 38.79 -27.61 -19.29
CA PHE A 27 38.23 -28.90 -19.71
C PHE A 27 38.30 -29.07 -21.23
N TRP A 28 37.96 -28.02 -21.98
CA TRP A 28 38.10 -27.98 -23.43
C TRP A 28 39.55 -28.18 -23.87
N LEU A 29 40.48 -27.41 -23.28
CA LEU A 29 41.91 -27.44 -23.60
C LEU A 29 42.52 -28.82 -23.31
N LEU A 30 42.13 -29.47 -22.21
CA LEU A 30 42.53 -30.83 -21.87
C LEU A 30 42.05 -31.83 -22.94
N GLY A 31 40.79 -31.73 -23.36
CA GLY A 31 40.24 -32.55 -24.45
C GLY A 31 40.99 -32.35 -25.76
N PHE A 32 41.20 -31.09 -26.17
CA PHE A 32 41.97 -30.76 -27.37
C PHE A 32 43.39 -31.34 -27.33
N GLY A 33 44.05 -31.25 -26.17
CA GLY A 33 45.37 -31.83 -25.95
C GLY A 33 45.37 -33.35 -26.11
N ILE A 34 44.42 -34.05 -25.47
CA ILE A 34 44.30 -35.51 -25.54
C ILE A 34 44.01 -35.97 -26.97
N PHE A 35 43.04 -35.37 -27.66
CA PHE A 35 42.70 -35.74 -29.04
C PHE A 35 43.85 -35.52 -30.02
N LYS A 36 44.69 -34.50 -29.80
CA LYS A 36 45.91 -34.29 -30.59
C LYS A 36 46.89 -35.48 -30.52
N PHE A 37 46.94 -36.20 -29.41
CA PHE A 37 47.83 -37.35 -29.23
C PHE A 37 47.16 -38.69 -29.54
N THR A 38 45.84 -38.79 -29.36
CA THR A 38 45.13 -40.06 -29.52
C THR A 38 44.54 -40.26 -30.90
N GLU A 39 44.26 -39.20 -31.68
CA GLU A 39 43.75 -39.35 -33.06
C GLU A 39 44.86 -39.79 -34.04
N PRO A 40 44.55 -40.66 -35.01
CA PRO A 40 45.55 -41.23 -35.90
C PRO A 40 46.19 -40.19 -36.83
N PRO A 41 47.46 -40.39 -37.24
CA PRO A 41 48.22 -39.40 -38.01
C PRO A 41 47.63 -39.08 -39.39
N VAL A 42 46.77 -39.95 -39.95
CA VAL A 42 46.11 -39.75 -41.25
C VAL A 42 45.12 -38.57 -41.21
N THR A 43 44.61 -38.22 -40.03
CA THR A 43 43.66 -37.11 -39.79
C THR A 43 44.30 -35.94 -39.02
N THR A 44 45.61 -35.70 -39.20
CA THR A 44 46.37 -34.61 -38.55
C THR A 44 46.09 -33.21 -39.12
N GLU A 45 44.90 -32.97 -39.67
CA GLU A 45 44.45 -31.60 -39.90
C GLU A 45 44.12 -30.97 -38.54
N PRO A 46 44.74 -29.84 -38.15
CA PRO A 46 44.41 -29.15 -36.91
C PRO A 46 42.92 -28.80 -36.79
N ALA A 47 42.25 -28.63 -37.93
CA ALA A 47 40.81 -28.42 -38.03
C ALA A 47 40.00 -29.64 -37.55
N HIS A 48 40.45 -30.87 -37.84
CA HIS A 48 39.73 -32.07 -37.41
C HIS A 48 39.74 -32.19 -35.88
N VAL A 49 40.90 -32.06 -35.25
CA VAL A 49 41.06 -32.12 -33.79
C VAL A 49 40.25 -31.01 -33.10
N LEU A 50 40.22 -29.81 -33.70
CA LEU A 50 39.40 -28.70 -33.21
C LEU A 50 37.90 -29.02 -33.28
N LEU A 51 37.41 -29.60 -34.38
CA LEU A 51 35.99 -29.95 -34.53
C LEU A 51 35.59 -31.09 -33.59
N VAL A 52 36.48 -32.04 -33.32
CA VAL A 52 36.27 -33.12 -32.33
C VAL A 52 36.24 -32.56 -30.91
N SER A 53 37.19 -31.68 -30.56
CA SER A 53 37.20 -31.05 -29.22
C SER A 53 36.02 -30.10 -28.98
N LEU A 54 35.40 -29.58 -30.03
CA LEU A 54 34.17 -28.80 -29.93
C LEU A 54 32.91 -29.66 -29.89
N GLY A 55 33.02 -30.98 -30.08
CA GLY A 55 31.87 -31.91 -30.15
C GLY A 55 31.07 -31.80 -31.46
N ILE A 56 31.62 -31.14 -32.48
CA ILE A 56 30.99 -30.98 -33.81
C ILE A 56 31.20 -32.24 -34.66
N ARG A 57 32.31 -32.94 -34.44
CA ARG A 57 32.66 -34.18 -35.13
C ARG A 57 32.99 -35.29 -34.14
N GLU A 58 32.71 -36.52 -34.52
CA GLU A 58 33.06 -37.69 -33.72
C GLU A 58 34.57 -38.00 -33.82
N ALA A 59 35.13 -38.47 -32.70
CA ALA A 59 36.49 -38.99 -32.63
C ALA A 59 36.59 -40.30 -33.42
N ASN A 60 37.62 -40.48 -34.24
CA ASN A 60 37.77 -41.73 -34.99
C ASN A 60 38.24 -42.87 -34.06
N ASN A 61 39.01 -42.52 -33.03
CA ASN A 61 39.44 -43.48 -32.01
C ASN A 61 38.44 -43.50 -30.85
N GLN A 62 37.69 -44.60 -30.74
CA GLN A 62 36.69 -44.83 -29.68
C GLN A 62 37.34 -45.19 -28.34
N THR A 63 38.09 -44.24 -27.78
CA THR A 63 38.63 -44.37 -26.42
C THR A 63 37.52 -44.12 -25.39
N PRO A 64 37.61 -44.72 -24.18
CA PRO A 64 36.67 -44.40 -23.09
C PRO A 64 36.61 -42.90 -22.78
N PHE A 65 37.74 -42.19 -22.93
CA PHE A 65 37.81 -40.75 -22.77
C PHE A 65 37.01 -39.99 -23.84
N ALA A 66 37.08 -40.42 -25.11
CA ALA A 66 36.33 -39.79 -26.21
C ALA A 66 34.81 -39.84 -25.95
N GLY A 67 34.30 -40.99 -25.51
CA GLY A 67 32.89 -41.15 -25.14
C GLY A 67 32.48 -40.29 -23.92
N PHE A 68 33.31 -40.29 -22.86
CA PHE A 68 33.10 -39.43 -21.69
C PHE A 68 33.09 -37.94 -22.08
N TYR A 69 34.05 -37.52 -22.89
CA TYR A 69 34.19 -36.14 -23.32
C TYR A 69 33.01 -35.69 -24.18
N ALA A 70 32.62 -36.49 -25.17
CA ALA A 70 31.48 -36.19 -26.05
C ALA A 70 30.15 -36.02 -25.29
N LEU A 71 29.98 -36.72 -24.16
CA LEU A 71 28.84 -36.56 -23.27
C LEU A 71 28.94 -35.33 -22.36
N ILE A 72 30.08 -35.16 -21.69
CA ILE A 72 30.24 -34.17 -20.62
C ILE A 72 30.48 -32.76 -21.16
N TRP A 73 31.19 -32.63 -22.29
CA TRP A 73 31.51 -31.31 -22.87
C TRP A 73 30.26 -30.47 -23.19
N PRO A 74 29.26 -30.97 -23.95
CA PRO A 74 28.06 -30.19 -24.26
C PRO A 74 27.26 -29.83 -23.01
N ILE A 75 27.10 -30.77 -22.07
CA ILE A 75 26.35 -30.56 -20.82
C ILE A 75 27.02 -29.46 -19.98
N LEU A 76 28.34 -29.52 -19.84
CA LEU A 76 29.11 -28.55 -19.06
C LEU A 76 29.05 -27.16 -19.68
N LEU A 77 29.14 -27.08 -21.02
CA LEU A 77 28.98 -25.84 -21.76
C LEU A 77 27.56 -25.28 -21.58
N GLU A 78 26.52 -26.11 -21.72
CA GLU A 78 25.12 -25.72 -21.59
C GLU A 78 24.82 -25.18 -20.20
N VAL A 79 25.13 -25.93 -19.14
CA VAL A 79 24.86 -25.51 -17.75
C VAL A 79 25.54 -24.19 -17.41
N ILE A 80 26.78 -23.99 -17.86
CA ILE A 80 27.54 -22.78 -17.52
C ILE A 80 27.10 -21.58 -18.35
N VAL A 81 26.82 -21.76 -19.63
CA VAL A 81 26.32 -20.68 -20.50
C VAL A 81 24.89 -20.31 -20.13
N PHE A 82 23.98 -21.27 -19.98
CA PHE A 82 22.60 -20.99 -19.54
C PHE A 82 22.57 -20.45 -18.12
N GLY A 83 23.34 -21.01 -17.19
CA GLY A 83 23.43 -20.48 -15.82
C GLY A 83 23.92 -19.03 -15.78
N PHE A 84 24.91 -18.69 -16.59
CA PHE A 84 25.39 -17.31 -16.72
C PHE A 84 24.34 -16.38 -17.34
N ILE A 85 23.70 -16.78 -18.44
CA ILE A 85 22.67 -15.98 -19.12
C ILE A 85 21.46 -15.77 -18.20
N PHE A 86 20.97 -16.85 -17.58
CA PHE A 86 19.82 -16.82 -16.70
C PHE A 86 20.09 -16.01 -15.43
N GLY A 87 21.26 -16.18 -14.81
CA GLY A 87 21.70 -15.34 -13.69
C GLY A 87 21.79 -13.86 -14.08
N ALA A 88 22.36 -13.56 -15.25
CA ALA A 88 22.47 -12.18 -15.74
C ALA A 88 21.10 -11.55 -16.10
N LEU A 89 20.11 -12.35 -16.48
CA LEU A 89 18.73 -11.92 -16.73
C LEU A 89 17.96 -11.69 -15.43
N LEU A 90 18.03 -12.61 -14.47
CA LEU A 90 17.37 -12.48 -13.17
C LEU A 90 17.92 -11.30 -12.36
N GLU A 91 19.25 -11.09 -12.35
CA GLU A 91 19.85 -9.93 -11.68
C GLU A 91 19.44 -8.58 -12.32
N LYS A 92 18.94 -8.58 -13.57
CA LYS A 92 18.44 -7.37 -14.23
C LYS A 92 16.97 -7.08 -13.93
N PHE A 93 16.23 -8.02 -13.33
CA PHE A 93 14.87 -7.76 -12.90
C PHE A 93 14.92 -6.94 -11.62
N ASN A 94 14.77 -5.62 -11.77
CA ASN A 94 14.52 -4.70 -10.67
C ASN A 94 13.01 -4.37 -10.72
N PRO A 95 12.18 -5.08 -9.95
CA PRO A 95 10.73 -4.87 -9.95
C PRO A 95 10.35 -3.40 -9.67
N PRO A 96 10.96 -2.71 -8.67
CA PRO A 96 10.69 -1.29 -8.42
C PRO A 96 10.97 -0.39 -9.63
N LEU A 97 12.08 -0.60 -10.32
CA LEU A 97 12.42 0.17 -11.53
C LEU A 97 11.43 -0.11 -12.66
N THR A 98 10.99 -1.36 -12.81
CA THR A 98 10.00 -1.76 -13.82
C THR A 98 8.66 -1.08 -13.58
N CYS A 99 8.18 -1.11 -12.33
CA CYS A 99 6.98 -0.42 -11.89
C CYS A 99 7.07 1.10 -12.12
N LYS A 100 8.21 1.72 -11.79
CA LYS A 100 8.46 3.15 -12.01
C LYS A 100 8.49 3.54 -13.48
N LEU A 101 9.03 2.67 -14.35
CA LEU A 101 9.01 2.88 -15.80
C LEU A 101 7.61 2.67 -16.38
N TYR A 102 6.83 1.74 -15.82
CA TYR A 102 5.44 1.52 -16.20
C TYR A 102 4.57 2.73 -15.84
N ALA A 103 4.71 3.24 -14.61
CA ALA A 103 4.08 4.48 -14.13
C ALA A 103 4.33 5.66 -15.08
N LYS A 104 5.56 5.84 -15.57
CA LYS A 104 5.92 6.95 -16.47
C LYS A 104 5.19 6.91 -17.81
N ARG A 105 4.76 5.73 -18.25
CA ARG A 105 4.06 5.56 -19.53
C ARG A 105 2.55 5.74 -19.40
N GLN A 106 2.02 5.82 -18.18
CA GLN A 106 0.60 6.04 -17.94
C GLN A 106 0.18 7.45 -18.41
N LYS A 107 -1.03 7.51 -18.97
CA LYS A 107 -1.69 8.74 -19.42
C LYS A 107 -3.19 8.58 -19.21
N ASN A 108 -3.89 9.70 -18.98
CA ASN A 108 -5.33 9.70 -18.71
C ASN A 108 -5.72 8.71 -17.59
N HIS A 109 -4.86 8.61 -16.59
CA HIS A 109 -4.98 7.71 -15.43
C HIS A 109 -5.18 8.51 -14.15
N SER A 110 -5.54 7.82 -13.08
CA SER A 110 -5.61 8.39 -11.73
C SER A 110 -4.26 8.24 -11.04
N VAL A 111 -3.76 9.29 -10.38
CA VAL A 111 -2.57 9.16 -9.52
C VAL A 111 -3.00 9.19 -8.06
N VAL A 112 -2.56 8.22 -7.27
CA VAL A 112 -2.81 8.16 -5.83
C VAL A 112 -1.50 8.42 -5.11
N ILE A 113 -1.45 9.44 -4.26
CA ILE A 113 -0.26 9.81 -3.48
C ILE A 113 -0.57 9.53 -2.01
N GLY A 114 0.20 8.61 -1.42
CA GLY A 114 -0.06 8.01 -0.12
C GLY A 114 -0.85 6.71 -0.25
N TYR A 115 -0.26 5.59 0.17
CA TYR A 115 -0.80 4.23 0.07
C TYR A 115 -0.97 3.60 1.47
N HIS A 116 -1.65 4.31 2.35
CA HIS A 116 -2.12 3.80 3.65
C HIS A 116 -3.56 3.26 3.54
N HIS A 117 -4.28 3.13 4.65
CA HIS A 117 -5.67 2.60 4.66
C HIS A 117 -6.61 3.25 3.62
N PHE A 118 -6.65 4.59 3.54
CA PHE A 118 -7.56 5.28 2.61
C PHE A 118 -7.07 5.21 1.16
N GLY A 119 -5.76 5.30 0.92
CA GLY A 119 -5.16 5.17 -0.41
C GLY A 119 -5.31 3.76 -0.98
N ARG A 120 -5.11 2.74 -0.16
CA ARG A 120 -5.34 1.33 -0.50
C ARG A 120 -6.77 1.11 -1.00
N ARG A 121 -7.76 1.60 -0.25
CA ARG A 121 -9.17 1.54 -0.65
C ARG A 121 -9.47 2.19 -2.00
N ILE A 122 -8.81 3.30 -2.32
CA ILE A 122 -8.93 3.94 -3.64
C ILE A 122 -8.33 3.03 -4.73
N VAL A 123 -7.12 2.51 -4.50
CA VAL A 123 -6.41 1.65 -5.45
C VAL A 123 -7.13 0.33 -5.67
N ASP A 124 -7.63 -0.32 -4.63
CA ASP A 124 -8.40 -1.57 -4.71
C ASP A 124 -9.61 -1.37 -5.61
N PHE A 125 -10.40 -0.32 -5.39
CA PHE A 125 -11.52 0.01 -6.26
C PHE A 125 -11.09 0.25 -7.71
N LEU A 126 -10.01 1.02 -7.94
CA LEU A 126 -9.51 1.27 -9.28
C LEU A 126 -9.08 -0.03 -9.97
N LYS A 127 -8.43 -0.93 -9.23
CA LYS A 127 -7.97 -2.24 -9.70
C LYS A 127 -9.14 -3.16 -10.04
N GLU A 128 -10.09 -3.31 -9.13
CA GLU A 128 -11.32 -4.10 -9.31
C GLU A 128 -12.11 -3.66 -10.54
N HIS A 129 -12.14 -2.36 -10.84
CA HIS A 129 -12.89 -1.80 -11.97
C HIS A 129 -12.02 -1.57 -13.23
N GLY A 130 -10.80 -2.14 -13.27
CA GLY A 130 -9.89 -2.07 -14.42
C GLY A 130 -9.51 -0.63 -14.83
N LYS A 131 -9.54 0.31 -13.89
CA LYS A 131 -9.18 1.72 -14.13
C LYS A 131 -7.66 1.87 -14.04
N LYS A 132 -7.08 2.61 -14.97
CA LYS A 132 -5.63 2.89 -14.97
C LYS A 132 -5.27 3.79 -13.80
N PHE A 133 -4.27 3.40 -13.02
CA PHE A 133 -3.77 4.17 -11.91
C PHE A 133 -2.24 4.17 -11.83
N THR A 134 -1.69 5.08 -11.04
CA THR A 134 -0.31 5.06 -10.57
C THR A 134 -0.27 5.41 -9.10
N VAL A 135 0.55 4.72 -8.31
CA VAL A 135 0.76 5.02 -6.88
C VAL A 135 2.11 5.71 -6.67
N ILE A 136 2.15 6.71 -5.79
CA ILE A 136 3.40 7.25 -5.21
C ILE A 136 3.34 7.04 -3.71
N GLU A 137 4.37 6.40 -3.16
CA GLU A 137 4.51 6.14 -1.73
C GLU A 137 6.01 6.11 -1.37
N SER A 138 6.36 6.70 -0.24
CA SER A 138 7.74 6.81 0.22
C SER A 138 8.16 5.60 1.05
N THR A 139 7.24 5.01 1.80
CA THR A 139 7.46 3.79 2.59
C THR A 139 7.33 2.54 1.72
N MET A 140 8.45 1.84 1.51
CA MET A 140 8.52 0.68 0.63
C MET A 140 7.61 -0.46 1.10
N GLU A 141 7.55 -0.72 2.40
CA GLU A 141 6.77 -1.80 3.00
C GLU A 141 5.27 -1.70 2.67
N ASN A 142 4.76 -0.48 2.46
CA ASN A 142 3.35 -0.28 2.12
C ASN A 142 3.02 -0.77 0.71
N ILE A 143 3.99 -0.73 -0.22
CA ILE A 143 3.80 -0.94 -1.67
C ILE A 143 4.47 -2.21 -2.19
N ASP A 144 5.06 -3.04 -1.34
CA ASP A 144 5.71 -4.28 -1.75
C ASP A 144 4.75 -5.19 -2.54
N ASP A 145 3.52 -5.38 -2.05
CA ASP A 145 2.49 -6.18 -2.75
C ASP A 145 2.19 -5.64 -4.16
N LEU A 146 2.16 -4.31 -4.33
CA LEU A 146 1.92 -3.69 -5.63
C LEU A 146 3.12 -3.87 -6.57
N ILE A 147 4.33 -3.80 -6.02
CA ILE A 147 5.57 -3.97 -6.77
C ILE A 147 5.74 -5.43 -7.22
N GLU A 148 5.44 -6.39 -6.34
CA GLU A 148 5.43 -7.81 -6.66
C GLU A 148 4.38 -8.14 -7.73
N ALA A 149 3.20 -7.51 -7.65
CA ALA A 149 2.16 -7.61 -8.67
C ALA A 149 2.50 -6.89 -9.99
N GLY A 150 3.60 -6.12 -10.05
CA GLY A 150 4.03 -5.41 -11.26
C GLY A 150 3.17 -4.18 -11.60
N GLU A 151 2.50 -3.59 -10.61
CA GLU A 151 1.61 -2.45 -10.79
C GLU A 151 2.39 -1.13 -11.03
N PRO A 152 1.76 -0.08 -11.60
CA PRO A 152 2.43 1.20 -11.82
C PRO A 152 2.68 1.93 -10.49
N VAL A 153 3.89 1.79 -9.95
CA VAL A 153 4.28 2.38 -8.65
C VAL A 153 5.56 3.20 -8.77
N VAL A 154 5.60 4.33 -8.07
CA VAL A 154 6.79 5.14 -7.84
C VAL A 154 7.12 5.10 -6.36
N ALA A 155 8.05 4.23 -5.97
CA ALA A 155 8.64 4.24 -4.64
C ALA A 155 9.55 5.49 -4.50
N GLY A 156 9.17 6.44 -3.65
CA GLY A 156 9.92 7.65 -3.40
C GLY A 156 9.09 8.83 -2.89
N ASP A 157 9.79 9.85 -2.39
CA ASP A 157 9.19 11.06 -1.83
C ASP A 157 8.41 11.85 -2.91
N PRO A 158 7.10 12.11 -2.73
CA PRO A 158 6.27 12.85 -3.69
C PRO A 158 6.63 14.34 -3.75
N THR A 159 7.32 14.90 -2.75
CA THR A 159 7.83 16.27 -2.81
C THR A 159 8.91 16.42 -3.89
N GLU A 160 9.59 15.34 -4.29
CA GLU A 160 10.55 15.40 -5.38
C GLU A 160 9.85 15.49 -6.74
N LEU A 161 10.10 16.56 -7.48
CA LEU A 161 9.49 16.81 -8.79
C LEU A 161 9.73 15.66 -9.79
N ILE A 162 10.85 14.95 -9.65
CA ILE A 162 11.18 13.81 -10.50
C ILE A 162 10.19 12.66 -10.29
N ASN A 163 9.75 12.39 -9.06
CA ASN A 163 8.82 11.30 -8.75
C ASN A 163 7.41 11.63 -9.27
N LEU A 164 6.96 12.88 -9.15
CA LEU A 164 5.72 13.36 -9.78
C LEU A 164 5.74 13.20 -11.31
N LYS A 165 6.88 13.49 -11.95
CA LYS A 165 7.05 13.27 -13.40
C LYS A 165 7.05 11.79 -13.77
N TYR A 166 7.71 10.93 -12.99
CA TYR A 166 7.67 9.48 -13.18
C TYR A 166 6.28 8.90 -12.94
N ALA A 167 5.46 9.52 -12.09
CA ALA A 167 4.10 9.08 -11.87
C ALA A 167 3.13 9.46 -13.01
N GLY A 168 3.60 10.24 -13.99
CA GLY A 168 2.80 10.70 -15.11
C GLY A 168 1.87 11.87 -14.78
N ILE A 169 2.14 12.64 -13.71
CA ILE A 169 1.32 13.81 -13.31
C ILE A 169 1.02 14.77 -14.48
N PRO A 170 1.98 15.14 -15.36
CA PRO A 170 1.70 16.07 -16.46
C PRO A 170 0.61 15.60 -17.46
N ALA A 171 0.30 14.31 -17.49
CA ALA A 171 -0.69 13.71 -18.41
C ALA A 171 -1.77 12.89 -17.68
N CYS A 172 -1.83 12.99 -16.35
CA CYS A 172 -2.86 12.31 -15.56
C CYS A 172 -4.21 13.01 -15.70
N LYS A 173 -5.27 12.26 -15.46
CA LYS A 173 -6.65 12.76 -15.46
C LYS A 173 -6.99 13.43 -14.13
N GLU A 174 -6.56 12.80 -13.05
CA GLU A 174 -6.87 13.23 -11.70
C GLU A 174 -5.82 12.74 -10.71
N VAL A 175 -5.73 13.43 -9.58
CA VAL A 175 -4.84 13.08 -8.47
C VAL A 175 -5.63 13.02 -7.18
N PHE A 176 -5.42 11.95 -6.42
CA PHE A 176 -5.88 11.76 -5.06
C PHE A 176 -4.68 11.92 -4.12
N MET A 177 -4.53 13.11 -3.54
CA MET A 177 -3.53 13.40 -2.52
C MET A 177 -4.09 13.01 -1.16
N VAL A 178 -3.68 11.85 -0.65
CA VAL A 178 -4.24 11.23 0.56
C VAL A 178 -3.19 10.90 1.62
N SER A 179 -2.03 11.56 1.51
CA SER A 179 -0.98 11.56 2.53
C SER A 179 -1.49 12.04 3.88
N ASN A 180 -0.87 11.56 4.94
CA ASN A 180 -1.15 12.00 6.30
C ASN A 180 -0.30 13.21 6.73
N ASP A 181 0.71 13.61 5.93
CA ASP A 181 1.55 14.78 6.20
C ASP A 181 0.99 16.05 5.53
N ILE A 182 0.63 17.04 6.34
CA ILE A 182 0.07 18.31 5.86
C ILE A 182 1.08 19.16 5.09
N SER A 183 2.36 19.14 5.49
CA SER A 183 3.44 19.90 4.85
C SER A 183 3.72 19.31 3.47
N GLU A 184 3.82 17.98 3.39
CA GLU A 184 3.91 17.26 2.12
C GLU A 184 2.72 17.59 1.22
N THR A 185 1.50 17.51 1.77
CA THR A 185 0.26 17.77 1.04
C THR A 185 0.23 19.14 0.38
N ILE A 186 0.62 20.19 1.10
CA ILE A 186 0.67 21.56 0.56
C ILE A 186 1.70 21.66 -0.57
N ILE A 187 2.94 21.22 -0.30
CA ILE A 187 4.06 21.30 -1.26
C ILE A 187 3.75 20.52 -2.54
N VAL A 188 3.23 19.31 -2.41
CA VAL A 188 2.93 18.41 -3.52
C VAL A 188 1.76 18.95 -4.33
N THR A 189 0.71 19.47 -3.68
CA THR A 189 -0.45 20.08 -4.35
C THR A 189 -0.02 21.23 -5.27
N GLU A 190 0.84 22.14 -4.78
CA GLU A 190 1.37 23.24 -5.59
C GLU A 190 2.16 22.74 -6.81
N LYS A 191 3.02 21.73 -6.61
CA LYS A 191 3.82 21.12 -7.67
C LYS A 191 2.95 20.41 -8.70
N ILE A 192 1.90 19.70 -8.27
CA ILE A 192 0.93 19.05 -9.17
C ILE A 192 0.27 20.10 -10.06
N ARG A 193 -0.27 21.18 -9.47
CA ARG A 193 -0.96 22.21 -10.24
C ARG A 193 -0.02 22.92 -11.23
N SER A 194 1.24 23.12 -10.85
CA SER A 194 2.28 23.65 -11.75
C SER A 194 2.58 22.71 -12.93
N LEU A 195 2.63 21.39 -12.70
CA LEU A 195 2.89 20.39 -13.72
C LEU A 195 1.67 20.09 -14.62
N ASN A 196 0.46 20.18 -14.05
CA ASN A 196 -0.80 19.90 -14.72
C ASN A 196 -1.90 20.85 -14.23
N PRO A 197 -2.09 21.99 -14.91
CA PRO A 197 -3.11 22.97 -14.55
C PRO A 197 -4.55 22.45 -14.63
N GLU A 198 -4.80 21.38 -15.40
CA GLU A 198 -6.15 20.93 -15.77
C GLU A 198 -6.63 19.69 -15.00
N CYS A 199 -5.74 18.92 -14.37
CA CYS A 199 -6.15 17.69 -13.68
C CYS A 199 -7.09 17.99 -12.51
N ASN A 200 -8.05 17.08 -12.28
CA ASN A 200 -8.86 17.12 -11.08
C ASN A 200 -7.98 16.77 -9.88
N LEU A 201 -7.98 17.60 -8.85
CA LEU A 201 -7.13 17.43 -7.68
C LEU A 201 -8.01 17.27 -6.44
N TYR A 202 -8.00 16.08 -5.84
CA TYR A 202 -8.72 15.76 -4.61
C TYR A 202 -7.71 15.64 -3.49
N VAL A 203 -7.84 16.47 -2.47
CA VAL A 203 -6.85 16.61 -1.40
C VAL A 203 -7.50 16.33 -0.06
N ARG A 204 -6.98 15.31 0.62
CA ARG A 204 -7.36 15.00 1.99
C ARG A 204 -6.53 15.86 2.93
N ILE A 205 -7.20 16.60 3.82
CA ILE A 205 -6.54 17.27 4.95
C ILE A 205 -7.34 17.05 6.23
N PHE A 206 -6.65 17.04 7.37
CA PHE A 206 -7.29 17.02 8.68
C PHE A 206 -7.54 18.44 9.20
N ALA A 207 -6.60 19.36 8.97
CA ALA A 207 -6.66 20.73 9.48
C ALA A 207 -7.51 21.64 8.58
N GLU A 208 -8.57 22.22 9.13
CA GLU A 208 -9.51 23.07 8.39
C GLU A 208 -8.85 24.37 7.88
N TYR A 209 -7.82 24.85 8.57
CA TYR A 209 -7.14 26.12 8.28
C TYR A 209 -6.61 26.19 6.83
N PHE A 210 -6.13 25.09 6.26
CA PHE A 210 -5.59 25.07 4.89
C PHE A 210 -6.65 24.85 3.81
N GLN A 211 -7.91 24.60 4.17
CA GLN A 211 -8.96 24.29 3.21
C GLN A 211 -9.20 25.44 2.23
N ALA A 212 -9.31 26.67 2.75
CA ALA A 212 -9.54 27.85 1.93
C ALA A 212 -8.37 28.11 0.97
N TYR A 213 -7.14 27.94 1.46
CA TYR A 213 -5.92 28.11 0.66
C TYR A 213 -5.88 27.12 -0.52
N LEU A 214 -6.06 25.82 -0.23
CA LEU A 214 -5.99 24.76 -1.25
C LEU A 214 -7.15 24.80 -2.25
N SER A 215 -8.32 25.29 -1.82
CA SER A 215 -9.50 25.39 -2.70
C SER A 215 -9.49 26.63 -3.59
N ALA A 216 -8.74 27.67 -3.22
CA ALA A 216 -8.69 28.92 -3.98
C ALA A 216 -7.87 28.77 -5.28
N PRO A 217 -8.12 29.63 -6.29
CA PRO A 217 -7.22 29.75 -7.44
C PRO A 217 -5.79 30.11 -7.01
N PRO A 218 -4.76 29.55 -7.66
CA PRO A 218 -4.81 28.68 -8.84
C PRO A 218 -4.96 27.19 -8.52
N LEU A 219 -4.91 26.79 -7.24
CA LEU A 219 -4.88 25.39 -6.83
C LEU A 219 -6.18 24.67 -7.15
N ASN A 220 -7.33 25.31 -6.91
CA ASN A 220 -8.66 24.81 -7.25
C ASN A 220 -8.85 23.33 -6.85
N ALA A 221 -8.29 22.92 -5.71
CA ALA A 221 -8.38 21.55 -5.25
C ALA A 221 -9.76 21.31 -4.60
N PHE A 222 -10.32 20.12 -4.83
CA PHE A 222 -11.42 19.64 -4.01
C PHE A 222 -10.84 19.11 -2.70
N VAL A 223 -11.04 19.86 -1.63
CA VAL A 223 -10.50 19.53 -0.32
C VAL A 223 -11.54 18.81 0.52
N PHE A 224 -11.17 17.70 1.13
CA PHE A 224 -12.03 16.94 2.02
C PHE A 224 -11.31 16.45 3.27
N SER A 225 -12.08 16.13 4.30
CA SER A 225 -11.60 15.52 5.54
C SER A 225 -12.40 14.26 5.79
N THR A 226 -11.70 13.13 5.95
CA THR A 226 -12.32 11.85 6.30
C THR A 226 -13.01 11.93 7.67
N THR A 227 -12.38 12.63 8.60
CA THR A 227 -12.87 12.80 9.97
C THR A 227 -14.10 13.71 10.00
N ARG A 228 -14.11 14.78 9.20
CA ARG A 228 -15.28 15.67 9.12
C ARG A 228 -16.51 14.97 8.54
N TRP A 229 -16.37 14.30 7.40
CA TRP A 229 -17.48 13.53 6.83
C TRP A 229 -18.02 12.49 7.79
N TRP A 230 -17.14 11.90 8.59
CA TRP A 230 -17.57 10.97 9.61
C TRP A 230 -18.29 11.66 10.79
N MET A 231 -17.83 12.83 11.23
CA MET A 231 -18.51 13.62 12.27
C MET A 231 -19.94 14.03 11.85
N ASP A 232 -20.22 14.16 10.55
CA ASP A 232 -21.59 14.41 10.08
C ASP A 232 -22.53 13.25 10.42
N CYS A 233 -22.05 11.99 10.36
CA CYS A 233 -22.81 10.82 10.83
C CYS A 233 -23.05 10.87 12.34
N VAL A 234 -22.02 11.21 13.14
CA VAL A 234 -22.17 11.33 14.60
C VAL A 234 -23.23 12.36 14.95
N LYS A 235 -23.18 13.53 14.31
CA LYS A 235 -24.18 14.60 14.48
C LYS A 235 -25.60 14.13 14.18
N GLU A 236 -25.76 13.28 13.16
CA GLU A 236 -27.06 12.68 12.84
C GLU A 236 -27.50 11.68 13.91
N TRP A 237 -26.60 10.78 14.34
CA TRP A 237 -26.86 9.79 15.38
C TRP A 237 -27.18 10.40 16.75
N THR A 238 -26.60 11.56 17.08
CA THR A 238 -26.77 12.22 18.38
C THR A 238 -27.85 13.31 18.37
N ARG A 239 -28.43 13.66 17.21
CA ARG A 239 -29.24 14.87 17.01
C ARG A 239 -30.38 15.06 18.02
N ASP A 240 -31.14 14.01 18.30
CA ASP A 240 -32.38 14.08 19.11
C ASP A 240 -32.23 13.33 20.45
N LYS A 241 -30.99 13.16 20.92
CA LYS A 241 -30.67 12.37 22.12
C LYS A 241 -30.43 13.30 23.31
N THR A 242 -31.02 12.96 24.46
CA THR A 242 -31.00 13.82 25.66
C THR A 242 -30.33 13.19 26.88
N GLY A 243 -30.02 11.90 26.84
CA GLY A 243 -29.31 11.21 27.92
C GLY A 243 -27.79 11.28 27.79
N SER A 244 -27.10 10.64 28.73
CA SER A 244 -25.64 10.60 28.76
C SER A 244 -25.07 9.67 27.68
N ALA A 245 -23.81 9.87 27.33
CA ALA A 245 -23.09 9.02 26.38
C ALA A 245 -21.80 8.46 27.00
N ILE A 246 -21.35 7.31 26.49
CA ILE A 246 -20.06 6.74 26.82
C ILE A 246 -19.24 6.69 25.54
N VAL A 247 -17.99 7.12 25.59
CA VAL A 247 -17.02 7.01 24.51
C VAL A 247 -15.85 6.20 25.03
N VAL A 248 -15.48 5.14 24.32
CA VAL A 248 -14.34 4.28 24.65
C VAL A 248 -13.34 4.37 23.51
N GLY A 249 -12.08 4.66 23.81
CA GLY A 249 -11.01 4.67 22.81
C GLY A 249 -9.99 5.78 23.01
N HIS A 250 -8.83 5.60 22.38
CA HIS A 250 -7.63 6.43 22.52
C HIS A 250 -7.23 7.07 21.19
N ASP A 251 -8.17 7.75 20.53
CA ASP A 251 -7.83 8.47 19.32
C ASP A 251 -8.57 9.79 19.18
N HIS A 252 -8.10 10.59 18.23
CA HIS A 252 -8.66 11.91 17.95
C HIS A 252 -10.16 11.85 17.61
N LEU A 253 -10.67 10.71 17.15
CA LEU A 253 -12.08 10.55 16.85
C LEU A 253 -12.89 10.41 18.15
N ALA A 254 -12.42 9.66 19.14
CA ALA A 254 -13.03 9.60 20.48
C ALA A 254 -13.10 11.00 21.14
N GLU A 255 -12.04 11.79 21.02
CA GLU A 255 -12.00 13.18 21.50
C GLU A 255 -13.04 14.06 20.80
N LEU A 256 -13.17 13.95 19.48
CA LEU A 256 -14.14 14.74 18.70
C LEU A 256 -15.59 14.41 19.06
N ILE A 257 -15.91 13.13 19.27
CA ILE A 257 -17.25 12.72 19.75
C ILE A 257 -17.50 13.32 21.13
N THR A 258 -16.52 13.17 22.03
CA THR A 258 -16.62 13.64 23.42
C THR A 258 -16.83 15.15 23.46
N SER A 259 -16.07 15.89 22.65
CA SER A 259 -16.21 17.34 22.50
C SER A 259 -17.58 17.72 21.94
N HIS A 260 -18.04 17.06 20.87
CA HIS A 260 -19.36 17.33 20.29
C HIS A 260 -20.51 17.09 21.28
N ILE A 261 -20.53 15.95 21.98
CA ILE A 261 -21.60 15.61 22.92
C ILE A 261 -21.51 16.49 24.19
N GLY A 262 -20.30 16.64 24.75
CA GLY A 262 -20.07 17.35 26.01
C GLY A 262 -20.20 18.87 25.89
N HIS A 263 -19.63 19.46 24.83
CA HIS A 263 -19.55 20.91 24.66
C HIS A 263 -20.64 21.46 23.73
N GLU A 264 -20.88 20.85 22.57
CA GLU A 264 -21.86 21.38 21.61
C GLU A 264 -23.30 21.01 22.00
N GLN A 265 -23.53 19.77 22.47
CA GLN A 265 -24.86 19.32 22.90
C GLN A 265 -25.14 19.52 24.40
N ASN A 266 -24.11 19.86 25.20
CA ASN A 266 -24.21 20.04 26.65
C ASN A 266 -24.84 18.81 27.35
N ARG A 267 -24.43 17.61 26.95
CA ARG A 267 -24.84 16.32 27.53
C ARG A 267 -23.70 15.72 28.34
N GLN A 268 -24.01 14.94 29.37
CA GLN A 268 -22.98 14.22 30.09
C GLN A 268 -22.31 13.17 29.20
N VAL A 269 -20.99 13.15 29.15
CA VAL A 269 -20.20 12.17 28.40
C VAL A 269 -19.07 11.62 29.26
N LEU A 270 -18.92 10.29 29.28
CA LEU A 270 -17.81 9.59 29.91
C LEU A 270 -16.86 9.09 28.82
N LEU A 271 -15.66 9.68 28.73
CA LEU A 271 -14.56 9.18 27.93
C LEU A 271 -13.73 8.19 28.75
N ILE A 272 -13.55 6.99 28.22
CA ILE A 272 -12.74 5.93 28.84
C ILE A 272 -11.59 5.59 27.90
N ASP A 273 -10.38 5.70 28.44
CA ASP A 273 -9.17 5.57 27.65
C ASP A 273 -8.03 5.00 28.51
N PRO A 274 -7.43 3.85 28.12
CA PRO A 274 -6.35 3.23 28.89
C PRO A 274 -5.05 4.03 28.90
N SER A 275 -4.83 4.89 27.90
CA SER A 275 -3.54 5.50 27.61
C SER A 275 -3.43 6.94 28.08
N ILE A 276 -4.53 7.56 28.54
CA ILE A 276 -4.52 8.93 29.09
C ILE A 276 -3.51 9.07 30.23
N GLU A 277 -2.67 10.10 30.16
CA GLU A 277 -1.76 10.44 31.24
C GLU A 277 -2.52 11.14 32.38
N PRO A 278 -2.20 10.86 33.67
CA PRO A 278 -2.94 11.42 34.82
C PRO A 278 -2.97 12.95 34.87
N GLU A 279 -2.07 13.62 34.16
CA GLU A 279 -1.93 15.08 34.09
C GLU A 279 -2.85 15.70 33.00
N GLU A 280 -3.34 14.92 32.03
CA GLU A 280 -4.34 15.36 31.02
C GLU A 280 -5.77 15.39 31.57
N VAL A 281 -5.97 15.05 32.85
CA VAL A 281 -7.26 15.10 33.56
C VAL A 281 -7.70 16.57 33.85
N GLU A 282 -7.14 17.55 33.13
CA GLU A 282 -7.44 18.97 33.28
C GLU A 282 -8.90 19.31 32.93
N VAL A 283 -9.74 19.33 33.96
CA VAL A 283 -10.92 20.20 34.18
C VAL A 283 -11.70 20.60 32.90
N LEU A 284 -12.34 19.64 32.24
CA LEU A 284 -13.21 19.92 31.08
C LEU A 284 -14.69 19.97 31.46
N ASN A 285 -15.11 21.06 32.11
CA ASN A 285 -16.54 21.40 32.34
C ASN A 285 -17.36 20.37 33.17
N ASN A 286 -18.57 20.74 33.61
CA ASN A 286 -19.44 19.85 34.41
C ASN A 286 -19.98 18.60 33.67
N HIS A 287 -19.73 18.48 32.35
CA HIS A 287 -20.39 17.49 31.49
C HIS A 287 -19.43 16.44 30.91
N VAL A 288 -18.11 16.63 30.93
CA VAL A 288 -17.14 15.65 30.40
C VAL A 288 -16.40 14.98 31.55
N PHE A 289 -16.46 13.65 31.61
CA PHE A 289 -15.77 12.85 32.61
C PHE A 289 -14.75 11.96 31.89
N ILE A 290 -13.48 12.04 32.28
CA ILE A 290 -12.41 11.26 31.67
C ILE A 290 -11.92 10.24 32.70
N VAL A 291 -11.83 8.97 32.31
CA VAL A 291 -11.40 7.88 33.19
C VAL A 291 -10.32 7.04 32.50
N LYS A 292 -9.20 6.86 33.20
CA LYS A 292 -8.16 5.92 32.79
C LYS A 292 -8.56 4.49 33.15
N ASP A 293 -9.00 3.71 32.17
CA ASP A 293 -9.38 2.29 32.32
C ASP A 293 -9.26 1.59 30.96
N ASP A 294 -8.93 0.29 30.97
CA ASP A 294 -8.88 -0.54 29.75
C ASP A 294 -10.29 -0.80 29.16
N ALA A 295 -11.36 -0.41 29.87
CA ALA A 295 -12.76 -0.54 29.45
C ALA A 295 -13.20 -1.98 29.12
N ASN A 296 -12.39 -3.00 29.43
CA ASN A 296 -12.65 -4.40 29.08
C ASN A 296 -13.86 -5.02 29.81
N ARG A 297 -14.43 -4.34 30.81
CA ARG A 297 -15.63 -4.81 31.52
C ARG A 297 -16.57 -3.67 31.88
N VAL A 298 -17.84 -3.81 31.48
CA VAL A 298 -18.96 -2.89 31.83
C VAL A 298 -19.03 -2.59 33.34
N ARG A 299 -18.64 -3.53 34.21
CA ARG A 299 -18.68 -3.34 35.68
C ARG A 299 -17.84 -2.14 36.16
N TYR A 300 -16.73 -1.83 35.49
CA TYR A 300 -15.90 -0.69 35.87
C TYR A 300 -16.54 0.62 35.42
N ILE A 301 -17.13 0.63 34.22
CA ILE A 301 -17.88 1.76 33.66
C ILE A 301 -19.01 2.23 34.60
N LYS A 302 -19.77 1.30 35.18
CA LYS A 302 -20.89 1.62 36.10
C LYS A 302 -20.51 2.43 37.34
N LYS A 303 -19.22 2.47 37.70
CA LYS A 303 -18.75 3.24 38.86
C LYS A 303 -18.66 4.74 38.57
N HIS A 304 -18.63 5.12 37.30
CA HIS A 304 -18.33 6.47 36.85
C HIS A 304 -19.52 7.18 36.20
N ILE A 305 -20.58 6.45 35.83
CA ILE A 305 -21.77 7.01 35.17
C ILE A 305 -23.04 6.28 35.59
N ASN A 306 -24.14 7.03 35.67
CA ASN A 306 -25.47 6.45 35.88
C ASN A 306 -25.93 5.73 34.61
N MET A 307 -25.92 4.40 34.63
CA MET A 307 -26.27 3.58 33.48
C MET A 307 -27.72 3.75 32.99
N ASP A 308 -28.63 4.21 33.86
CA ASP A 308 -30.04 4.40 33.50
C ASP A 308 -30.26 5.66 32.63
N GLU A 309 -29.31 6.59 32.65
CA GLU A 309 -29.32 7.81 31.84
C GLU A 309 -28.54 7.66 30.53
N VAL A 310 -27.76 6.59 30.39
CA VAL A 310 -26.98 6.32 29.18
C VAL A 310 -27.92 6.00 28.03
N THR A 311 -27.76 6.71 26.92
CA THR A 311 -28.53 6.48 25.69
C THR A 311 -27.66 5.95 24.56
N GLN A 312 -26.36 6.24 24.59
CA GLN A 312 -25.44 5.95 23.49
C GLN A 312 -24.07 5.52 24.00
N VAL A 313 -23.45 4.57 23.31
CA VAL A 313 -22.10 4.09 23.56
C VAL A 313 -21.33 4.09 22.24
N PHE A 314 -20.17 4.72 22.21
CA PHE A 314 -19.27 4.76 21.06
C PHE A 314 -18.00 3.99 21.39
N LEU A 315 -17.72 2.95 20.60
CA LEU A 315 -16.56 2.07 20.75
C LEU A 315 -15.57 2.40 19.62
N CYS A 316 -14.57 3.22 19.94
CA CYS A 316 -13.65 3.88 19.02
C CYS A 316 -12.20 3.43 19.22
N TRP A 317 -12.00 2.13 19.35
CA TRP A 317 -10.66 1.56 19.45
C TRP A 317 -9.83 1.81 18.18
N LYS A 318 -8.51 1.80 18.35
CA LYS A 318 -7.56 2.32 17.37
C LYS A 318 -7.05 1.21 16.44
N GLU A 319 -7.03 -0.02 16.92
CA GLU A 319 -6.35 -1.12 16.25
C GLU A 319 -7.26 -2.34 16.04
N GLU A 320 -6.92 -3.16 15.05
CA GLU A 320 -7.66 -4.37 14.71
C GLU A 320 -7.58 -5.42 15.83
N GLU A 321 -6.48 -5.46 16.58
CA GLU A 321 -6.29 -6.37 17.71
C GLU A 321 -7.34 -6.16 18.82
N GLU A 322 -7.85 -4.93 18.95
CA GLU A 322 -8.87 -4.53 19.92
C GLU A 322 -10.31 -4.86 19.43
N PHE A 323 -10.46 -5.42 18.23
CA PHE A 323 -11.76 -5.77 17.68
C PHE A 323 -12.52 -6.79 18.55
N SER A 324 -11.80 -7.76 19.13
CA SER A 324 -12.41 -8.79 19.98
C SER A 324 -13.00 -8.20 21.27
N ASP A 325 -12.26 -7.30 21.92
CA ASP A 325 -12.73 -6.63 23.14
C ASP A 325 -13.90 -5.69 22.84
N SER A 326 -13.87 -5.05 21.67
CA SER A 326 -14.92 -4.15 21.25
C SER A 326 -16.22 -4.86 20.88
N MET A 327 -16.12 -6.01 20.23
CA MET A 327 -17.27 -6.88 20.01
C MET A 327 -17.81 -7.45 21.34
N TYR A 328 -16.93 -7.86 22.25
CA TYR A 328 -17.33 -8.36 23.56
C TYR A 328 -18.08 -7.29 24.35
N LEU A 329 -17.56 -6.06 24.40
CA LEU A 329 -18.19 -4.96 25.11
C LEU A 329 -19.55 -4.58 24.48
N ALA A 330 -19.61 -4.50 23.16
CA ALA A 330 -20.85 -4.27 22.41
C ALA A 330 -21.92 -5.32 22.76
N SER A 331 -21.57 -6.61 22.73
CA SER A 331 -22.45 -7.71 23.09
C SER A 331 -22.96 -7.60 24.54
N ARG A 332 -22.10 -7.17 25.47
CA ARG A 332 -22.49 -6.96 26.88
C ARG A 332 -23.42 -5.78 27.09
N PHE A 333 -23.21 -4.67 26.38
CA PHE A 333 -24.15 -3.55 26.40
C PHE A 333 -25.50 -3.98 25.87
N ARG A 334 -25.54 -4.60 24.69
CA ARG A 334 -26.78 -5.11 24.10
C ARG A 334 -27.55 -6.05 25.02
N LYS A 335 -26.87 -7.02 25.66
CA LYS A 335 -27.52 -7.99 26.55
C LYS A 335 -28.12 -7.36 27.81
N ASN A 336 -27.44 -6.37 28.39
CA ASN A 336 -27.82 -5.81 29.69
C ASN A 336 -28.59 -4.48 29.58
N TYR A 337 -28.49 -3.80 28.44
CA TYR A 337 -29.00 -2.46 28.16
C TYR A 337 -29.51 -2.40 26.71
N PRO A 338 -30.61 -3.11 26.37
CA PRO A 338 -31.10 -3.21 24.99
C PRO A 338 -31.60 -1.88 24.40
N GLU A 339 -31.92 -0.90 25.25
CA GLU A 339 -32.37 0.44 24.86
C GLU A 339 -31.20 1.38 24.49
N VAL A 340 -29.96 1.00 24.83
CA VAL A 340 -28.76 1.79 24.54
C VAL A 340 -28.31 1.52 23.12
N GLU A 341 -28.11 2.58 22.35
CA GLU A 341 -27.53 2.48 21.00
C GLU A 341 -26.03 2.32 21.11
N VAL A 342 -25.48 1.29 20.47
CA VAL A 342 -24.05 1.00 20.49
C VAL A 342 -23.49 1.21 19.10
N TYR A 343 -22.49 2.07 18.98
CA TYR A 343 -21.78 2.37 17.75
C TYR A 343 -20.37 1.80 17.84
N ILE A 344 -20.01 0.90 16.93
CA ILE A 344 -18.70 0.22 16.93
C ILE A 344 -17.91 0.59 15.68
N ARG A 345 -16.68 1.05 15.88
CA ARG A 345 -15.74 1.28 14.80
C ARG A 345 -15.15 -0.04 14.31
N ILE A 346 -15.13 -0.24 12.99
CA ILE A 346 -14.56 -1.41 12.33
C ILE A 346 -13.54 -0.97 11.28
N PHE A 347 -12.44 -1.70 11.20
CA PHE A 347 -11.33 -1.43 10.28
C PHE A 347 -11.34 -2.34 9.05
N ASP A 348 -11.77 -3.61 9.22
CA ASP A 348 -11.97 -4.57 8.14
C ASP A 348 -13.45 -4.67 7.75
N ASP A 349 -13.74 -4.42 6.48
CA ASP A 349 -15.10 -4.47 5.95
C ASP A 349 -15.69 -5.89 5.97
N GLU A 350 -14.86 -6.95 5.99
CA GLU A 350 -15.32 -8.34 6.13
C GLU A 350 -15.92 -8.60 7.50
N LEU A 351 -15.29 -8.04 8.55
CA LEU A 351 -15.76 -8.14 9.94
C LEU A 351 -17.06 -7.35 10.17
N GLY A 352 -17.31 -6.31 9.36
CA GLY A 352 -18.54 -5.51 9.45
C GLY A 352 -19.82 -6.29 9.17
N ARG A 353 -19.77 -7.28 8.28
CA ARG A 353 -20.96 -8.09 7.94
C ARG A 353 -21.45 -8.96 9.09
N ILE A 354 -20.57 -9.30 10.04
CA ILE A 354 -20.93 -10.08 11.24
C ILE A 354 -21.78 -9.23 12.21
N VAL A 355 -21.68 -7.90 12.12
CA VAL A 355 -22.25 -6.96 13.07
C VAL A 355 -23.63 -6.45 12.63
N GLU A 356 -23.91 -6.44 11.33
CA GLU A 356 -25.09 -5.80 10.73
C GLU A 356 -26.42 -6.56 10.94
N ASP A 357 -26.43 -7.75 11.55
CA ASP A 357 -27.64 -8.56 11.73
C ASP A 357 -28.42 -8.28 13.03
N GLU A 358 -28.02 -7.30 13.86
CA GLU A 358 -28.50 -7.23 15.25
C GLU A 358 -28.85 -5.82 15.81
N GLY A 359 -30.05 -5.33 15.45
CA GLY A 359 -30.87 -4.40 16.25
C GLY A 359 -30.27 -3.04 16.61
N ASN A 360 -29.77 -2.89 17.84
CA ASN A 360 -29.28 -1.64 18.45
C ASN A 360 -27.76 -1.46 18.33
N LEU A 361 -27.07 -2.30 17.55
CA LEU A 361 -25.65 -2.23 17.28
C LEU A 361 -25.44 -1.71 15.85
N THR A 362 -24.71 -0.59 15.72
CA THR A 362 -24.37 0.01 14.44
C THR A 362 -22.86 -0.01 14.25
N SER A 363 -22.39 -0.75 13.26
CA SER A 363 -20.99 -0.69 12.85
C SER A 363 -20.70 0.48 11.92
N PHE A 364 -19.50 1.06 12.03
CA PHE A 364 -19.04 2.07 11.09
C PHE A 364 -17.57 1.92 10.74
N SER A 365 -17.23 2.23 9.48
CA SER A 365 -15.85 2.35 9.00
C SER A 365 -15.63 3.76 8.49
N THR A 366 -14.70 4.48 9.12
CA THR A 366 -14.38 5.87 8.77
C THR A 366 -13.84 5.97 7.35
N SER A 367 -12.96 5.03 6.97
CA SER A 367 -12.36 4.98 5.64
C SER A 367 -13.37 4.61 4.56
N LEU A 368 -14.26 3.63 4.81
CA LEU A 368 -15.31 3.23 3.87
C LEU A 368 -16.34 4.33 3.66
N HIS A 369 -16.79 4.96 4.75
CA HIS A 369 -17.74 6.07 4.67
C HIS A 369 -17.13 7.23 3.88
N ALA A 370 -15.90 7.63 4.22
CA ALA A 370 -15.23 8.70 3.49
C ALA A 370 -14.99 8.36 2.02
N PHE A 371 -14.75 7.08 1.69
CA PHE A 371 -14.62 6.66 0.30
C PHE A 371 -15.95 6.79 -0.45
N LYS A 372 -17.07 6.37 0.15
CA LYS A 372 -18.42 6.59 -0.40
C LYS A 372 -18.70 8.08 -0.63
N MET A 373 -18.33 8.93 0.32
CA MET A 373 -18.49 10.39 0.22
C MET A 373 -17.61 10.99 -0.88
N LEU A 374 -16.34 10.57 -0.98
CA LEU A 374 -15.45 11.00 -2.06
C LEU A 374 -16.08 10.67 -3.42
N ARG A 375 -16.54 9.43 -3.63
CA ARG A 375 -17.18 9.00 -4.88
C ARG A 375 -18.42 9.81 -5.27
N ARG A 376 -19.14 10.38 -4.30
CA ARG A 376 -20.30 11.26 -4.55
C ARG A 376 -19.89 12.67 -4.96
N ASN A 377 -18.70 13.11 -4.56
CA ASN A 377 -18.22 14.48 -4.76
C ASN A 377 -17.17 14.61 -5.87
N VAL A 378 -16.61 13.50 -6.35
CA VAL A 378 -15.73 13.52 -7.53
C VAL A 378 -16.52 13.95 -8.77
N LYS A 379 -15.82 14.57 -9.73
CA LYS A 379 -16.43 14.96 -11.01
C LYS A 379 -16.97 13.73 -11.77
N PRO A 380 -18.02 13.89 -12.61
CA PRO A 380 -18.61 12.77 -13.35
C PRO A 380 -17.65 11.98 -14.24
N ASN A 381 -16.54 12.57 -14.70
CA ASN A 381 -15.52 11.90 -15.51
C ASN A 381 -14.41 11.22 -14.68
N SER A 382 -14.49 11.28 -13.35
CA SER A 382 -13.55 10.64 -12.44
C SER A 382 -13.58 9.12 -12.58
N SER A 383 -12.45 8.47 -12.36
CA SER A 383 -12.38 7.00 -12.27
C SER A 383 -13.11 6.45 -11.04
N LEU A 384 -13.37 7.29 -10.03
CA LEU A 384 -14.10 6.92 -8.81
C LEU A 384 -15.61 7.21 -8.89
N SER A 385 -16.06 7.90 -9.93
CA SER A 385 -17.49 8.19 -10.09
C SER A 385 -18.31 6.89 -10.09
N PHE A 386 -19.54 6.93 -9.58
CA PHE A 386 -20.47 5.84 -9.80
C PHE A 386 -20.66 5.72 -11.32
N ILE A 387 -20.26 4.59 -11.88
CA ILE A 387 -20.76 4.21 -13.19
C ILE A 387 -22.26 4.12 -12.98
N VAL A 388 -23.02 5.05 -13.57
CA VAL A 388 -24.41 4.75 -13.87
C VAL A 388 -24.28 3.57 -14.81
N ASP A 389 -24.45 2.36 -14.29
CA ASP A 389 -24.57 1.17 -15.12
C ASP A 389 -25.75 1.44 -16.03
N GLY A 390 -25.42 1.90 -17.24
CA GLY A 390 -26.36 2.01 -18.33
C GLY A 390 -26.60 0.61 -18.84
N THR A 391 -27.88 0.24 -18.86
CA THR A 391 -28.53 -0.99 -19.35
C THR A 391 -28.57 -2.17 -18.40
#